data_AF-A0A2V5QEH3-F1
#
_entry.id   AF-A0A2V5QEH3-F1
#
_cell.length_a   1.000
_cell.length_b   1.000
_cell.length_c   1.000
_cell.angle_alpha   90.00
_cell.angle_beta   90.00
_cell.angle_gamma   90.00
#
_symmetry.space_group_name_H-M   'P 1'
#
loop_
_entity.id
_entity.type
_entity.pdbx_description
1 polymer ?
#
loop_
_entity_poly.entity_id
_entity_poly.type
_entity_poly.pdbx_seq_one_letter_code
_entity_poly.pdbx_strand_id
1 'polypeptide(L)'
;MKRSLPWIILAIAAGSIALNWLPPKTAKDDFDLTTFGKIPVLVGGRVKPVDTVARNSLLIIHGKQELRLEGGRRLSAMQWLTDVLFNAPVADRYPLFIVQNADVLGLFGWEQSDRKYFSFAEFTPFLRQVDEQAAQSDKLEAVQRSAYQSAILNLRNGLSLYQRLKNSIQPEGAQNFAGELHAFESSVPDAARAAREREMGENFDQAKLNEVAELVRRYVRLSEMAYMLAVPPVNPPGSSTFAKATADRSIPATANGDWRSVGESLLHSVAAGEIYPVVTEYAIIGDAYRAGDRSLFNQHVDLMANWFAKEEPNAARRTSFEFLFNRLEPFSQSMALYVLAFLLACASWLGGSALLRRSAFYLLLLALAIHTFGLVSRMCLQERPPVTNLYSSAIFIGWGA
;
A
#
# COMPACT_ATOMS: atom_id res chain seq x y z
N MET A 1 42.36 -17.51 21.24
CA MET A 1 41.24 -17.79 20.31
C MET A 1 40.01 -18.41 20.97
N LYS A 2 40.12 -19.41 21.87
CA LYS A 2 38.93 -20.04 22.50
C LYS A 2 38.05 -19.08 23.33
N ARG A 3 38.62 -18.09 24.03
CA ARG A 3 37.84 -17.14 24.85
C ARG A 3 37.11 -16.04 24.06
N SER A 4 37.59 -15.70 22.86
CA SER A 4 37.03 -14.63 22.02
C SER A 4 35.96 -15.14 21.05
N LEU A 5 35.87 -16.45 20.82
CA LEU A 5 34.95 -17.04 19.84
C LEU A 5 33.46 -16.67 20.07
N PRO A 6 32.90 -16.71 21.30
CA PRO A 6 31.51 -16.28 21.52
C PRO A 6 31.26 -14.82 21.17
N TRP A 7 32.24 -13.95 21.42
CA TRP A 7 32.17 -12.53 21.07
C TRP A 7 32.26 -12.30 19.56
N ILE A 8 33.07 -13.10 18.86
CA ILE A 8 33.14 -13.06 17.39
C ILE A 8 31.80 -13.49 16.79
N ILE A 9 31.20 -14.58 17.28
CA ILE A 9 29.88 -15.05 16.82
C ILE A 9 28.82 -13.97 17.06
N LEU A 10 28.81 -13.36 18.24
CA LEU A 10 27.90 -12.26 18.55
C LEU A 10 28.13 -11.06 17.63
N ALA A 11 29.38 -10.67 17.40
CA ALA A 11 29.73 -9.54 16.55
C ALA A 11 29.32 -9.79 15.08
N ILE A 12 29.49 -11.02 14.58
CA ILE A 12 29.03 -11.41 13.24
C ILE A 12 27.51 -11.34 13.15
N ALA A 13 26.80 -11.91 14.13
CA ALA A 13 25.34 -11.88 14.16
C ALA A 13 24.82 -10.43 14.24
N ALA A 14 25.33 -9.63 15.16
CA ALA A 14 24.99 -8.21 15.29
C ALA A 14 25.34 -7.41 14.02
N GLY A 15 26.50 -7.68 13.41
CA GLY A 15 26.94 -7.07 12.16
C GLY A 15 26.02 -7.41 10.98
N SER A 16 25.59 -8.67 10.85
CA SER A 16 24.64 -9.08 9.81
C SER A 16 23.28 -8.38 9.95
N ILE A 17 22.85 -8.12 11.18
CA ILE A 17 21.62 -7.40 11.46
C ILE A 17 21.79 -5.91 11.16
N ALA A 18 22.89 -5.31 11.63
CA ALA A 18 23.21 -3.91 11.39
C ALA A 18 23.29 -3.58 9.88
N LEU A 19 23.72 -4.53 9.04
CA LEU A 19 23.72 -4.38 7.60
C LEU A 19 22.31 -4.11 7.02
N ASN A 20 21.25 -4.68 7.61
CA ASN A 20 19.85 -4.44 7.19
C ASN A 20 19.34 -3.04 7.58
N TRP A 21 20.02 -2.35 8.50
CA TRP A 21 19.68 -0.99 8.92
C TRP A 21 20.20 0.08 7.95
N LEU A 22 21.19 -0.25 7.12
CA LEU A 22 21.67 0.65 6.10
C LEU A 22 20.57 0.90 5.04
N PRO A 23 20.40 2.15 4.56
CA PRO A 23 19.43 2.44 3.53
C PRO A 23 19.78 1.68 2.24
N PRO A 24 18.79 1.08 1.55
CA PRO A 24 19.04 0.46 0.26
C PRO A 24 19.55 1.52 -0.71
N LYS A 25 20.60 1.19 -1.46
CA LYS A 25 21.07 2.05 -2.55
C LYS A 25 20.12 1.85 -3.73
N THR A 26 19.30 2.86 -4.04
CA THR A 26 18.60 2.90 -5.33
C THR A 26 19.68 3.00 -6.42
N ALA A 27 19.63 2.12 -7.42
CA ALA A 27 20.52 2.26 -8.57
C ALA A 27 20.21 3.59 -9.27
N LYS A 28 21.25 4.29 -9.77
CA LYS A 28 21.11 5.63 -10.34
C LYS A 28 20.09 5.72 -11.48
N ASP A 29 19.86 4.60 -12.16
CA ASP A 29 18.98 4.47 -13.33
C ASP A 29 17.73 3.62 -13.04
N ASP A 30 17.25 3.60 -11.79
CA ASP A 30 16.02 2.89 -11.41
C ASP A 30 14.98 3.86 -10.82
N PHE A 31 13.72 3.42 -10.79
CA PHE A 31 12.65 4.15 -10.13
C PHE A 31 12.88 4.16 -8.61
N ASP A 32 12.76 5.33 -7.99
CA ASP A 32 12.88 5.48 -6.53
C ASP A 32 11.59 5.06 -5.81
N LEU A 33 11.33 3.76 -5.86
CA LEU A 33 10.24 3.14 -5.12
C LEU A 33 10.47 3.14 -3.60
N THR A 34 11.71 3.41 -3.15
CA THR A 34 12.02 3.54 -1.72
C THR A 34 11.43 4.83 -1.16
N THR A 35 11.60 5.95 -1.87
CA THR A 35 11.01 7.23 -1.45
C THR A 35 9.51 7.23 -1.69
N PHE A 36 9.04 6.74 -2.84
CA PHE A 36 7.59 6.61 -3.09
C PHE A 36 6.90 5.71 -2.06
N GLY A 37 7.55 4.62 -1.64
CA GLY A 37 7.00 3.71 -0.63
C GLY A 37 6.81 4.33 0.75
N LYS A 38 7.49 5.43 1.08
CA LYS A 38 7.34 6.14 2.36
C LYS A 38 6.17 7.12 2.39
N ILE A 39 5.61 7.44 1.23
CA ILE A 39 4.55 8.44 1.11
C ILE A 39 3.37 8.06 2.02
N PRO A 40 2.85 8.99 2.84
CA PRO A 40 1.77 8.66 3.76
C PRO A 40 0.42 8.57 3.05
N VAL A 41 -0.36 7.54 3.38
CA VAL A 41 -1.75 7.35 2.96
C VAL A 41 -2.59 6.81 4.12
N LEU A 42 -3.88 7.14 4.18
CA LEU A 42 -4.77 6.59 5.20
C LEU A 42 -5.48 5.34 4.67
N VAL A 43 -5.33 4.23 5.40
CA VAL A 43 -5.98 2.94 5.10
C VAL A 43 -6.42 2.27 6.39
N GLY A 44 -7.72 1.99 6.49
CA GLY A 44 -8.32 1.35 7.67
C GLY A 44 -8.21 2.22 8.93
N GLY A 45 -8.46 3.52 8.78
CA GLY A 45 -8.47 4.49 9.89
C GLY A 45 -7.09 4.91 10.41
N ARG A 46 -5.99 4.49 9.77
CA ARG A 46 -4.63 4.83 10.19
C ARG A 46 -3.76 5.24 9.01
N VAL A 47 -2.97 6.29 9.21
CA VAL A 47 -1.93 6.71 8.26
C VAL A 47 -0.78 5.70 8.26
N LYS A 48 -0.41 5.24 7.07
CA LYS A 48 0.58 4.20 6.80
C LYS A 48 1.42 4.59 5.58
N PRO A 49 2.66 4.09 5.45
CA PRO A 49 3.40 4.22 4.20
C PRO A 49 2.71 3.42 3.08
N VAL A 50 2.80 3.87 1.84
CA VAL A 50 2.37 3.12 0.65
C VAL A 50 2.98 1.70 0.62
N ASP A 51 4.22 1.53 1.10
CA ASP A 51 4.87 0.22 1.26
C ASP A 51 4.09 -0.76 2.14
N THR A 52 3.51 -0.30 3.25
CA THR A 52 2.66 -1.16 4.09
C THR A 52 1.40 -1.59 3.33
N VAL A 53 0.82 -0.70 2.53
CA VAL A 53 -0.36 -1.03 1.70
C VAL A 53 0.02 -2.07 0.66
N ALA A 54 1.14 -1.87 -0.04
CA ALA A 54 1.65 -2.79 -1.04
C ALA A 54 1.86 -4.20 -0.47
N ARG A 55 2.61 -4.30 0.63
CA ARG A 55 2.94 -5.58 1.28
C ARG A 55 1.71 -6.32 1.78
N ASN A 56 0.81 -5.61 2.46
CA ASN A 56 -0.37 -6.24 3.03
C ASN A 56 -1.35 -6.68 1.94
N SER A 57 -1.57 -5.84 0.93
CA SER A 57 -2.48 -6.20 -0.16
C SER A 57 -1.95 -7.37 -0.98
N LEU A 58 -0.64 -7.39 -1.30
CA LEU A 58 -0.05 -8.52 -2.01
C LEU A 58 -0.08 -9.80 -1.16
N LEU A 59 0.15 -9.70 0.16
CA LEU A 59 0.02 -10.83 1.08
C LEU A 59 -1.41 -11.38 1.09
N ILE A 60 -2.44 -10.53 1.09
CA ILE A 60 -3.85 -10.94 1.06
C ILE A 60 -4.19 -11.63 -0.27
N ILE A 61 -3.74 -11.09 -1.40
CA ILE A 61 -4.11 -11.57 -2.74
C ILE A 61 -3.29 -12.81 -3.15
N HIS A 62 -1.99 -12.80 -2.86
CA HIS A 62 -1.00 -13.75 -3.38
C HIS A 62 -0.38 -14.66 -2.30
N GLY A 63 -0.63 -14.38 -1.01
CA GLY A 63 -0.07 -15.16 0.10
C GLY A 63 1.42 -14.90 0.37
N LYS A 64 2.07 -14.02 -0.38
CA LYS A 64 3.48 -13.61 -0.21
C LYS A 64 3.63 -12.11 -0.47
N GLN A 65 4.73 -11.52 -0.01
CA GLN A 65 5.06 -10.11 -0.26
C GLN A 65 6.03 -9.89 -1.45
N GLU A 66 6.29 -10.95 -2.22
CA GLU A 66 7.04 -10.91 -3.48
C GLU A 66 6.28 -11.72 -4.53
N LEU A 67 6.36 -11.29 -5.79
CA LEU A 67 5.83 -12.03 -6.93
C LEU A 67 6.98 -12.60 -7.77
N ARG A 68 6.85 -13.84 -8.22
CA ARG A 68 7.76 -14.46 -9.18
C ARG A 68 7.05 -14.58 -10.52
N LEU A 69 7.59 -13.89 -11.52
CA LEU A 69 7.11 -13.95 -12.89
C LEU A 69 7.82 -15.07 -13.65
N GLU A 70 7.31 -15.36 -14.85
CA GLU A 70 7.98 -16.21 -15.83
C GLU A 70 9.41 -15.72 -16.12
N GLY A 71 10.31 -16.65 -16.42
CA GLY A 71 11.73 -16.34 -16.63
C GLY A 71 12.51 -16.02 -15.35
N GLY A 72 11.91 -16.17 -14.17
CA GLY A 72 12.60 -16.03 -12.87
C GLY A 72 12.71 -14.59 -12.36
N ARG A 73 12.13 -13.61 -13.07
CA ARG A 73 12.07 -12.22 -12.62
C ARG A 73 11.23 -12.11 -11.34
N ARG A 74 11.76 -11.41 -10.33
CA ARG A 74 11.05 -11.12 -9.08
C ARG A 74 10.54 -9.69 -9.07
N LEU A 75 9.31 -9.48 -8.64
CA LEU A 75 8.75 -8.16 -8.35
C LEU A 75 8.58 -8.00 -6.84
N SER A 76 9.02 -6.86 -6.32
CA SER A 76 8.72 -6.46 -4.95
C SER A 76 7.25 -6.06 -4.84
N ALA A 77 6.71 -6.05 -3.61
CA ALA A 77 5.37 -5.53 -3.36
C ALA A 77 5.19 -4.09 -3.88
N MET A 78 6.20 -3.23 -3.69
CA MET A 78 6.15 -1.84 -4.17
C MET A 78 6.11 -1.76 -5.70
N GLN A 79 6.96 -2.52 -6.39
CA GLN A 79 6.95 -2.57 -7.86
C GLN A 79 5.59 -3.05 -8.37
N TRP A 80 5.04 -4.11 -7.76
CA TRP A 80 3.70 -4.61 -8.07
C TRP A 80 2.62 -3.54 -7.85
N LEU A 81 2.60 -2.87 -6.69
CA LEU A 81 1.58 -1.88 -6.41
C LEU A 81 1.69 -0.69 -7.36
N THR A 82 2.90 -0.21 -7.67
CA THR A 82 3.11 0.87 -8.64
C THR A 82 2.57 0.48 -10.03
N ASP A 83 2.78 -0.77 -10.47
CA ASP A 83 2.14 -1.29 -11.68
C ASP A 83 0.61 -1.32 -11.57
N VAL A 84 0.03 -1.71 -10.43
CA VAL A 84 -1.42 -1.71 -10.22
C VAL A 84 -2.01 -0.30 -10.28
N LEU A 85 -1.33 0.68 -9.68
CA LEU A 85 -1.78 2.08 -9.63
C LEU A 85 -1.63 2.77 -11.00
N PHE A 86 -0.50 2.54 -11.68
CA PHE A 86 -0.08 3.35 -12.81
C PHE A 86 0.07 2.60 -14.13
N ASN A 87 -0.04 1.27 -14.13
CA ASN A 87 0.06 0.45 -15.33
C ASN A 87 -0.82 -0.81 -15.26
N ALA A 88 -2.10 -0.61 -14.92
CA ALA A 88 -3.08 -1.69 -14.74
C ALA A 88 -3.10 -2.73 -15.89
N PRO A 89 -3.02 -2.37 -17.18
CA PRO A 89 -3.01 -3.37 -18.27
C PRO A 89 -1.85 -4.37 -18.19
N VAL A 90 -0.70 -3.96 -17.65
CA VAL A 90 0.44 -4.86 -17.39
C VAL A 90 0.18 -5.67 -16.12
N ALA A 91 -0.25 -5.01 -15.04
CA ALA A 91 -0.52 -5.67 -13.76
C ALA A 91 -1.61 -6.75 -13.85
N ASP A 92 -2.63 -6.55 -14.70
CA ASP A 92 -3.76 -7.46 -14.85
C ASP A 92 -3.36 -8.84 -15.42
N ARG A 93 -2.15 -8.94 -15.99
CA ARG A 93 -1.57 -10.17 -16.53
C ARG A 93 -0.69 -10.91 -15.52
N TYR A 94 -0.42 -10.33 -14.36
CA TYR A 94 0.42 -10.96 -13.35
C TYR A 94 -0.30 -12.16 -12.70
N PRO A 95 0.42 -13.27 -12.43
CA PRO A 95 -0.15 -14.47 -11.79
C PRO A 95 -0.32 -14.24 -10.28
N LEU A 96 -1.40 -13.56 -9.89
CA LEU A 96 -1.60 -13.04 -8.54
C LEU A 96 -2.48 -13.94 -7.67
N PHE A 97 -3.66 -14.30 -8.15
CA PHE A 97 -4.73 -14.88 -7.35
C PHE A 97 -4.56 -16.39 -7.19
N ILE A 98 -4.69 -16.86 -5.95
CA ILE A 98 -4.64 -18.28 -5.63
C ILE A 98 -6.05 -18.87 -5.70
N VAL A 99 -6.25 -19.87 -6.56
CA VAL A 99 -7.47 -20.68 -6.59
C VAL A 99 -7.09 -22.15 -6.57
N GLN A 100 -7.43 -22.84 -5.48
CA GLN A 100 -7.11 -24.27 -5.28
C GLN A 100 -8.34 -25.15 -5.20
N ASN A 101 -9.52 -24.56 -4.97
CA ASN A 101 -10.76 -25.32 -4.82
C ASN A 101 -11.29 -25.73 -6.20
N ALA A 102 -11.48 -27.03 -6.42
CA ALA A 102 -11.90 -27.59 -7.71
C ALA A 102 -13.30 -27.10 -8.13
N ASP A 103 -14.24 -26.94 -7.19
CA ASP A 103 -15.59 -26.46 -7.49
C ASP A 103 -15.57 -24.98 -7.94
N VAL A 104 -14.68 -24.16 -7.35
CA VAL A 104 -14.45 -22.78 -7.81
C VAL A 104 -13.84 -22.75 -9.21
N LEU A 105 -12.89 -23.64 -9.54
CA LEU A 105 -12.36 -23.75 -10.90
C LEU A 105 -13.45 -24.19 -11.89
N GLY A 106 -14.27 -25.17 -11.50
CA GLY A 106 -15.40 -25.66 -12.27
C GLY A 106 -16.44 -24.57 -12.58
N LEU A 107 -16.61 -23.58 -11.70
CA LEU A 107 -17.48 -22.41 -11.93
C LEU A 107 -17.12 -21.65 -13.21
N PHE A 108 -15.83 -21.65 -13.57
CA PHE A 108 -15.28 -20.97 -14.75
C PHE A 108 -15.03 -21.92 -15.92
N GLY A 109 -15.38 -23.20 -15.78
CA GLY A 109 -15.06 -24.25 -16.75
C GLY A 109 -13.57 -24.61 -16.79
N TRP A 110 -12.82 -24.34 -15.73
CA TRP A 110 -11.40 -24.68 -15.63
C TRP A 110 -11.20 -26.01 -14.92
N GLU A 111 -10.25 -26.79 -15.43
CA GLU A 111 -9.87 -28.06 -14.82
C GLU A 111 -8.84 -27.86 -13.71
N GLN A 112 -8.87 -28.75 -12.71
CA GLN A 112 -7.86 -28.77 -11.67
C GLN A 112 -6.50 -29.17 -12.27
N SER A 113 -5.47 -28.40 -11.95
CA SER A 113 -4.10 -28.64 -12.39
C SER A 113 -3.11 -28.23 -11.30
N ASP A 114 -1.81 -28.45 -11.53
CA ASP A 114 -0.73 -27.96 -10.65
C ASP A 114 -0.59 -26.42 -10.65
N ARG A 115 -1.35 -25.73 -11.52
CA ARG A 115 -1.37 -24.28 -11.62
C ARG A 115 -2.05 -23.68 -10.38
N LYS A 116 -1.27 -22.92 -9.60
CA LYS A 116 -1.75 -22.28 -8.37
C LYS A 116 -2.22 -20.85 -8.56
N TYR A 117 -1.71 -20.15 -9.57
CA TYR A 117 -1.85 -18.70 -9.71
C TYR A 117 -2.52 -18.30 -11.02
N PHE A 118 -3.47 -17.37 -10.91
CA PHE A 118 -4.30 -16.83 -11.99
C PHE A 118 -4.19 -15.31 -12.01
N SER A 119 -4.40 -14.69 -13.17
CA SER A 119 -4.32 -13.25 -13.36
C SER A 119 -5.69 -12.59 -13.26
N PHE A 120 -5.70 -11.27 -13.01
CA PHE A 120 -6.96 -10.51 -12.99
C PHE A 120 -7.68 -10.56 -14.34
N ALA A 121 -6.92 -10.48 -15.44
CA ALA A 121 -7.46 -10.54 -16.79
C ALA A 121 -8.27 -11.83 -17.03
N GLU A 122 -7.84 -12.96 -16.48
CA GLU A 122 -8.56 -14.25 -16.60
C GLU A 122 -9.90 -14.25 -15.86
N PHE A 123 -10.02 -13.52 -14.75
CA PHE A 123 -11.28 -13.40 -14.00
C PHE A 123 -12.22 -12.33 -14.53
N THR A 124 -11.75 -11.43 -15.39
CA THR A 124 -12.54 -10.30 -15.91
C THR A 124 -13.90 -10.72 -16.49
N PRO A 125 -14.00 -11.81 -17.30
CA PRO A 125 -15.30 -12.28 -17.81
C PRO A 125 -16.25 -12.81 -16.72
N PHE A 126 -15.72 -13.19 -15.55
CA PHE A 126 -16.42 -13.91 -14.49
C PHE A 126 -16.70 -13.06 -13.24
N LEU A 127 -16.30 -11.78 -13.20
CA LEU A 127 -16.42 -10.93 -12.01
C LEU A 127 -17.83 -10.90 -11.43
N ARG A 128 -18.85 -10.72 -12.29
CA ARG A 128 -20.26 -10.74 -11.87
C ARG A 128 -20.66 -12.07 -11.23
N GLN A 129 -20.26 -13.18 -11.83
CA GLN A 129 -20.58 -14.52 -11.32
C GLN A 129 -19.90 -14.76 -9.97
N VAL A 130 -18.64 -14.32 -9.81
CA VAL A 130 -17.91 -14.38 -8.54
C VAL A 130 -18.62 -13.55 -7.46
N ASP A 131 -19.01 -12.31 -7.77
CA ASP A 131 -19.73 -11.44 -6.84
C ASP A 131 -21.07 -12.05 -6.41
N GLU A 132 -21.84 -12.61 -7.34
CA GLU A 132 -23.12 -13.26 -7.04
C GLU A 132 -22.96 -14.46 -6.10
N GLN A 133 -21.99 -15.34 -6.38
CA GLN A 133 -21.72 -16.53 -5.56
C GLN A 133 -21.16 -16.16 -4.17
N ALA A 134 -20.28 -15.16 -4.12
CA ALA A 134 -19.73 -14.65 -2.87
C ALA A 134 -20.80 -13.96 -2.01
N ALA A 135 -21.71 -13.18 -2.61
CA ALA A 135 -22.79 -12.52 -1.89
C ALA A 135 -23.75 -13.52 -1.22
N GLN A 136 -23.99 -14.69 -1.83
CA GLN A 136 -24.75 -15.76 -1.17
C GLN A 136 -23.97 -16.39 -0.03
N SER A 137 -22.66 -16.58 -0.21
CA SER A 137 -21.76 -17.17 0.78
C SER A 137 -21.58 -16.28 2.02
N ASP A 138 -21.60 -14.96 1.84
CA ASP A 138 -21.37 -14.00 2.92
C ASP A 138 -22.53 -13.92 3.93
N LYS A 139 -23.74 -14.36 3.54
CA LYS A 139 -24.92 -14.47 4.42
C LYS A 139 -24.74 -15.50 5.54
N LEU A 140 -23.83 -16.45 5.37
CA LEU A 140 -23.54 -17.50 6.34
C LEU A 140 -22.40 -17.06 7.27
N GLU A 141 -22.44 -17.53 8.51
CA GLU A 141 -21.31 -17.37 9.42
C GLU A 141 -20.10 -18.17 8.95
N ALA A 142 -18.88 -17.72 9.28
CA ALA A 142 -17.65 -18.35 8.81
C ALA A 142 -17.56 -19.87 9.10
N VAL A 143 -18.08 -20.31 10.24
CA VAL A 143 -18.07 -21.74 10.65
C VAL A 143 -19.11 -22.60 9.92
N GLN A 144 -20.11 -21.97 9.30
CA GLN A 144 -21.17 -22.64 8.54
C GLN A 144 -20.84 -22.74 7.05
N ARG A 145 -19.84 -21.98 6.58
CA ARG A 145 -19.46 -21.95 5.15
C ARG A 145 -18.77 -23.25 4.76
N SER A 146 -19.18 -23.81 3.63
CA SER A 146 -18.47 -24.90 2.98
C SER A 146 -17.09 -24.45 2.49
N ALA A 147 -16.25 -25.41 2.08
CA ALA A 147 -14.93 -25.11 1.48
C ALA A 147 -15.07 -24.25 0.21
N TYR A 148 -16.06 -24.55 -0.64
CA TYR A 148 -16.38 -23.75 -1.83
C TYR A 148 -16.79 -22.32 -1.45
N GLN A 149 -17.73 -22.16 -0.52
CA GLN A 149 -18.25 -20.85 -0.08
C GLN A 149 -17.14 -19.98 0.52
N SER A 150 -16.25 -20.58 1.32
CA SER A 150 -15.08 -19.88 1.85
C SER A 150 -14.11 -19.49 0.73
N ALA A 151 -13.85 -20.39 -0.21
CA ALA A 151 -12.93 -20.14 -1.32
C ALA A 151 -13.43 -19.04 -2.28
N ILE A 152 -14.71 -19.07 -2.68
CA ILE A 152 -15.27 -18.06 -3.58
C ILE A 152 -15.34 -16.68 -2.93
N LEU A 153 -15.65 -16.61 -1.63
CA LEU A 153 -15.64 -15.35 -0.88
C LEU A 153 -14.23 -14.79 -0.74
N ASN A 154 -13.23 -15.63 -0.49
CA ASN A 154 -11.82 -15.20 -0.46
C ASN A 154 -11.35 -14.69 -1.82
N LEU A 155 -11.69 -15.38 -2.92
CA LEU A 155 -11.39 -14.94 -4.28
C LEU A 155 -12.03 -13.58 -4.56
N ARG A 156 -13.33 -13.42 -4.27
CA ARG A 156 -14.05 -12.15 -4.43
C ARG A 156 -13.41 -11.01 -3.65
N ASN A 157 -13.03 -11.25 -2.39
CA ASN A 157 -12.38 -10.25 -1.55
C ASN A 157 -11.02 -9.82 -2.11
N GLY A 158 -10.24 -10.77 -2.63
CA GLY A 158 -8.98 -10.49 -3.32
C GLY A 158 -9.19 -9.65 -4.60
N LEU A 159 -10.14 -10.04 -5.45
CA LEU A 159 -10.47 -9.33 -6.68
C LEU A 159 -10.97 -7.91 -6.40
N SER A 160 -11.86 -7.75 -5.42
CA SER A 160 -12.37 -6.44 -4.99
C SER A 160 -11.25 -5.56 -4.45
N LEU A 161 -10.36 -6.09 -3.60
CA LEU A 161 -9.20 -5.36 -3.12
C LEU A 161 -8.33 -4.87 -4.29
N TYR A 162 -8.07 -5.73 -5.27
CA TYR A 162 -7.28 -5.39 -6.45
C TYR A 162 -7.93 -4.27 -7.30
N GLN A 163 -9.23 -4.36 -7.58
CA GLN A 163 -9.96 -3.32 -8.32
C GLN A 163 -9.96 -1.97 -7.59
N ARG A 164 -10.09 -2.01 -6.25
CA ARG A 164 -10.04 -0.80 -5.43
C ARG A 164 -8.64 -0.16 -5.42
N LEU A 165 -7.58 -0.97 -5.42
CA LEU A 165 -6.21 -0.47 -5.57
C LEU A 165 -6.02 0.22 -6.94
N LYS A 166 -6.47 -0.41 -8.03
CA LYS A 166 -6.43 0.18 -9.40
C LYS A 166 -7.06 1.57 -9.47
N ASN A 167 -8.08 1.83 -8.65
CA ASN A 167 -8.84 3.07 -8.59
C ASN A 167 -8.60 3.85 -7.30
N SER A 168 -7.39 3.81 -6.72
CA SER A 168 -7.07 4.58 -5.51
C SER A 168 -6.44 5.94 -5.79
N ILE A 169 -5.70 6.08 -6.89
CA ILE A 169 -4.91 7.28 -7.21
C ILE A 169 -5.39 7.95 -8.49
N GLN A 170 -5.67 7.17 -9.53
CA GLN A 170 -6.16 7.66 -10.81
C GLN A 170 -7.27 6.74 -11.31
N PRO A 171 -8.15 7.21 -12.22
CA PRO A 171 -9.15 6.34 -12.80
C PRO A 171 -8.49 5.22 -13.61
N GLU A 172 -9.04 4.01 -13.51
CA GLU A 172 -8.63 2.90 -14.37
C GLU A 172 -8.67 3.30 -15.85
N GLY A 173 -7.62 2.92 -16.59
CA GLY A 173 -7.49 3.22 -18.01
C GLY A 173 -6.97 4.63 -18.33
N ALA A 174 -6.71 5.50 -17.34
CA ALA A 174 -6.03 6.77 -17.58
C ALA A 174 -4.66 6.52 -18.22
N GLN A 175 -4.32 7.29 -19.26
CA GLN A 175 -3.03 7.17 -19.98
C GLN A 175 -2.12 8.37 -19.76
N ASN A 176 -2.70 9.58 -19.70
CA ASN A 176 -2.04 10.85 -19.46
C ASN A 176 -2.88 11.63 -18.44
N PHE A 177 -2.87 11.17 -17.19
CA PHE A 177 -3.75 11.72 -16.18
C PHE A 177 -3.41 13.17 -15.85
N ALA A 178 -2.14 13.56 -15.87
CA ALA A 178 -1.73 14.95 -15.65
C ALA A 178 -2.31 15.88 -16.74
N GLY A 179 -2.30 15.44 -18.00
CA GLY A 179 -2.96 16.16 -19.10
C GLY A 179 -4.48 16.23 -18.93
N GLU A 180 -5.11 15.14 -18.49
CA GLU A 180 -6.55 15.10 -18.19
C GLU A 180 -6.92 16.09 -17.06
N LEU A 181 -6.09 16.20 -16.01
CA LEU A 181 -6.29 17.16 -14.92
C LEU A 181 -6.16 18.60 -15.39
N HIS A 182 -5.17 18.92 -16.22
CA HIS A 182 -5.01 20.26 -16.79
C HIS A 182 -6.21 20.66 -17.69
N ALA A 183 -6.70 19.72 -18.52
CA ALA A 183 -7.89 19.94 -19.33
C ALA A 183 -9.13 20.17 -18.46
N PHE A 184 -9.29 19.37 -17.39
CA PHE A 184 -10.37 19.53 -16.43
C PHE A 184 -10.34 20.91 -15.75
N GLU A 185 -9.19 21.33 -15.21
CA GLU A 185 -9.02 22.65 -14.57
C GLU A 185 -9.36 23.79 -15.55
N SER A 186 -8.95 23.67 -16.81
CA SER A 186 -9.27 24.64 -17.86
C SER A 186 -10.76 24.67 -18.23
N SER A 187 -11.47 23.54 -18.11
CA SER A 187 -12.89 23.42 -18.48
C SER A 187 -13.87 23.90 -17.40
N VAL A 188 -13.46 23.87 -16.12
CA VAL A 188 -14.34 24.17 -14.98
C VAL A 188 -14.94 25.59 -15.03
N PRO A 189 -14.19 26.67 -15.34
CA PRO A 189 -14.75 28.02 -15.36
C PRO A 189 -15.86 28.21 -16.40
N ASP A 190 -15.69 27.64 -17.58
CA ASP A 190 -16.67 27.73 -18.67
C ASP A 190 -17.94 26.92 -18.34
N ALA A 191 -17.79 25.72 -17.77
CA ALA A 191 -18.92 24.94 -17.28
C ALA A 191 -19.65 25.63 -16.14
N ALA A 192 -18.94 26.28 -15.22
CA ALA A 192 -19.55 27.07 -14.15
C ALA A 192 -20.31 28.29 -14.69
N ARG A 193 -19.84 28.91 -15.78
CA ARG A 193 -20.58 29.98 -16.47
C ARG A 193 -21.85 29.43 -17.12
N ALA A 194 -21.75 28.35 -17.89
CA ALA A 194 -22.91 27.69 -18.51
C ALA A 194 -23.95 27.23 -17.48
N ALA A 195 -23.52 26.81 -16.29
CA ALA A 195 -24.43 26.43 -15.20
C ALA A 195 -25.21 27.63 -14.66
N ARG A 196 -24.55 28.79 -14.48
CA ARG A 196 -25.19 30.03 -14.05
C ARG A 196 -26.17 30.57 -15.10
N GLU A 197 -25.78 30.56 -16.37
CA GLU A 197 -26.66 30.95 -17.50
C GLU A 197 -27.92 30.08 -17.53
N ARG A 198 -27.78 28.76 -17.34
CA ARG A 198 -28.90 27.82 -17.22
C ARG A 198 -29.83 28.15 -16.04
N GLU A 199 -29.28 28.48 -14.87
CA GLU A 199 -30.06 28.86 -13.68
C GLU A 199 -30.83 30.17 -13.89
N MET A 200 -30.26 31.12 -14.64
CA MET A 200 -30.89 32.39 -14.98
C MET A 200 -31.89 32.29 -16.15
N GLY A 201 -32.07 31.10 -16.74
CA GLY A 201 -32.95 30.90 -17.89
C GLY A 201 -32.42 31.51 -19.19
N GLU A 202 -31.13 31.79 -19.26
CA GLU A 202 -30.44 32.31 -20.44
C GLU A 202 -30.07 31.18 -21.41
N ASN A 203 -29.68 31.53 -22.64
CA ASN A 203 -29.08 30.55 -23.55
C ASN A 203 -27.71 30.14 -23.01
N PHE A 204 -27.48 28.84 -22.87
CA PHE A 204 -26.24 28.30 -22.32
C PHE A 204 -25.68 27.17 -23.20
N ASP A 205 -24.39 26.90 -23.08
CA ASP A 205 -23.74 25.80 -23.80
C ASP A 205 -23.87 24.47 -23.02
N GLN A 206 -24.84 23.65 -23.43
CA GLN A 206 -25.07 22.32 -22.85
C GLN A 206 -23.87 21.38 -23.01
N ALA A 207 -23.03 21.56 -24.06
CA ALA A 207 -21.88 20.68 -24.28
C ALA A 207 -20.84 20.86 -23.17
N LYS A 208 -20.62 22.10 -22.70
CA LYS A 208 -19.71 22.40 -21.58
C LYS A 208 -20.15 21.75 -20.27
N LEU A 209 -21.47 21.72 -20.02
CA LEU A 209 -22.02 21.02 -18.86
C LEU A 209 -21.84 19.51 -18.96
N ASN A 210 -22.06 18.93 -20.14
CA ASN A 210 -21.93 17.50 -20.36
C ASN A 210 -20.47 17.02 -20.22
N GLU A 211 -19.51 17.80 -20.69
CA GLU A 211 -18.07 17.52 -20.58
C GLU A 211 -17.65 17.37 -19.11
N VAL A 212 -17.99 18.35 -18.27
CA VAL A 212 -17.68 18.29 -16.84
C VAL A 212 -18.48 17.21 -16.12
N ALA A 213 -19.73 16.96 -16.53
CA ALA A 213 -20.56 15.91 -15.92
C ALA A 213 -19.99 14.50 -16.11
N GLU A 214 -19.37 14.19 -17.26
CA GLU A 214 -18.69 12.90 -17.47
C GLU A 214 -17.46 12.75 -16.56
N LEU A 215 -16.66 13.82 -16.42
CA LEU A 215 -15.50 13.83 -15.53
C LEU A 215 -15.93 13.65 -14.06
N VAL A 216 -16.98 14.36 -13.64
CA VAL A 216 -17.58 14.20 -12.31
C VAL A 216 -18.01 12.75 -12.06
N ARG A 217 -18.73 12.11 -13.01
CA ARG A 217 -19.10 10.68 -12.89
C ARG A 217 -17.88 9.78 -12.71
N ARG A 218 -16.78 10.06 -13.43
CA ARG A 218 -15.53 9.30 -13.32
C ARG A 218 -14.87 9.51 -11.95
N TYR A 219 -14.88 10.73 -11.41
CA TYR A 219 -14.31 11.04 -10.09
C TYR A 219 -15.17 10.53 -8.93
N VAL A 220 -16.51 10.46 -9.08
CA VAL A 220 -17.38 9.74 -8.13
C VAL A 220 -16.97 8.27 -8.06
N ARG A 221 -16.85 7.58 -9.20
CA ARG A 221 -16.40 6.18 -9.20
C ARG A 221 -15.00 6.01 -8.62
N LEU A 222 -14.08 6.93 -8.92
CA LEU A 222 -12.73 6.92 -8.34
C LEU A 222 -12.79 7.04 -6.81
N SER A 223 -13.66 7.90 -6.28
CA SER A 223 -13.85 8.06 -4.84
C SER A 223 -14.45 6.81 -4.19
N GLU A 224 -15.53 6.26 -4.76
CA GLU A 224 -16.23 5.07 -4.26
C GLU A 224 -15.35 3.82 -4.27
N MET A 225 -14.47 3.69 -5.28
CA MET A 225 -13.58 2.55 -5.42
C MET A 225 -12.27 2.71 -4.64
N ALA A 226 -11.95 3.88 -4.10
CA ALA A 226 -10.67 4.10 -3.44
C ALA A 226 -10.45 3.11 -2.27
N TYR A 227 -9.28 2.47 -2.26
CA TYR A 227 -8.77 1.75 -1.09
C TYR A 227 -7.93 2.66 -0.20
N MET A 228 -7.20 3.60 -0.81
CA MET A 228 -6.31 4.54 -0.13
C MET A 228 -6.91 5.94 -0.15
N LEU A 229 -6.94 6.60 1.02
CA LEU A 229 -7.13 8.05 1.08
C LEU A 229 -5.73 8.69 1.02
N ALA A 230 -5.40 9.22 -0.15
CA ALA A 230 -4.04 9.65 -0.50
C ALA A 230 -3.82 11.16 -0.39
N VAL A 231 -4.89 11.92 -0.14
CA VAL A 231 -4.85 13.37 -0.02
C VAL A 231 -4.98 13.75 1.46
N PRO A 232 -3.97 14.39 2.07
CA PRO A 232 -4.05 14.81 3.47
C PRO A 232 -5.00 16.01 3.67
N PRO A 233 -5.41 16.29 4.91
CA PRO A 233 -6.17 17.49 5.22
C PRO A 233 -5.36 18.77 5.00
N VAL A 234 -6.05 19.87 4.68
CA VAL A 234 -5.43 21.18 4.48
C VAL A 234 -5.39 21.94 5.82
N ASN A 235 -4.21 22.21 6.36
CA ASN A 235 -4.03 22.85 7.68
C ASN A 235 -3.15 24.12 7.64
N PRO A 236 -3.62 25.29 8.10
CA PRO A 236 -5.03 25.65 8.27
C PRO A 236 -5.80 25.66 6.93
N PRO A 237 -7.14 25.67 6.97
CA PRO A 237 -7.96 25.90 5.78
C PRO A 237 -7.47 27.17 5.06
N GLY A 238 -6.95 27.03 3.83
CA GLY A 238 -6.37 28.14 3.06
C GLY A 238 -4.85 28.38 3.22
N SER A 239 -4.11 27.47 3.88
CA SER A 239 -2.65 27.62 4.10
C SER A 239 -1.76 26.99 3.05
N SER A 240 -2.33 26.34 2.03
CA SER A 240 -1.49 25.71 1.01
C SER A 240 -0.53 26.80 0.53
N THR A 241 0.76 26.54 0.59
CA THR A 241 1.77 27.52 0.14
C THR A 241 1.62 27.85 -1.36
N PHE A 242 0.77 27.09 -2.06
CA PHE A 242 0.26 27.31 -3.41
C PHE A 242 -0.95 28.25 -3.51
N ALA A 243 -1.81 28.36 -2.49
CA ALA A 243 -3.01 29.21 -2.47
C ALA A 243 -2.73 30.72 -2.28
N LYS A 244 -1.46 31.14 -2.27
CA LYS A 244 -1.09 32.55 -2.10
C LYS A 244 -1.35 33.44 -3.33
N ALA A 245 -2.00 32.93 -4.38
CA ALA A 245 -2.26 33.69 -5.62
C ALA A 245 -3.72 34.13 -5.84
N THR A 246 -4.70 33.69 -5.03
CA THR A 246 -6.12 34.01 -5.27
C THR A 246 -6.81 34.48 -3.99
N ALA A 247 -6.38 35.63 -3.47
CA ALA A 247 -7.02 36.32 -2.35
C ALA A 247 -8.39 36.91 -2.78
N ASP A 248 -9.44 36.09 -2.84
CA ASP A 248 -10.84 36.56 -2.62
C ASP A 248 -11.90 35.45 -2.42
N ARG A 249 -11.53 34.17 -2.23
CA ARG A 249 -12.54 33.13 -2.02
C ARG A 249 -12.29 32.38 -0.74
N SER A 250 -13.09 32.71 0.27
CA SER A 250 -13.27 31.93 1.50
C SER A 250 -13.76 30.52 1.13
N ILE A 251 -12.82 29.59 0.95
CA ILE A 251 -13.13 28.16 0.83
C ILE A 251 -13.71 27.71 2.18
N PRO A 252 -14.93 27.17 2.24
CA PRO A 252 -15.44 26.60 3.48
C PRO A 252 -14.54 25.45 3.88
N ALA A 253 -13.91 25.55 5.05
CA ALA A 253 -13.27 24.42 5.71
C ALA A 253 -14.32 23.32 5.84
N THR A 254 -14.17 22.19 5.13
CA THR A 254 -15.00 21.02 5.41
C THR A 254 -14.78 20.64 6.86
N ALA A 255 -15.88 20.43 7.58
CA ALA A 255 -15.94 20.40 9.03
C ALA A 255 -15.15 19.28 9.73
N ASN A 256 -14.48 18.37 9.01
CA ASN A 256 -13.55 17.40 9.60
C ASN A 256 -12.25 17.43 8.79
N GLY A 257 -11.12 17.74 9.43
CA GLY A 257 -9.78 17.73 8.84
C GLY A 257 -9.27 16.32 8.55
N ASP A 258 -10.01 15.56 7.75
CA ASP A 258 -9.75 14.16 7.46
C ASP A 258 -9.05 13.98 6.10
N TRP A 259 -8.32 12.87 5.97
CA TRP A 259 -7.73 12.43 4.71
C TRP A 259 -8.82 12.09 3.69
N ARG A 260 -8.59 12.37 2.41
CA ARG A 260 -9.54 12.16 1.31
C ARG A 260 -8.99 11.26 0.23
N SER A 261 -9.90 10.66 -0.54
CA SER A 261 -9.54 9.99 -1.79
C SER A 261 -9.17 11.03 -2.86
N VAL A 262 -8.44 10.62 -3.90
CA VAL A 262 -8.18 11.51 -5.04
C VAL A 262 -9.49 11.92 -5.73
N GLY A 263 -10.43 10.97 -5.89
CA GLY A 263 -11.74 11.26 -6.47
C GLY A 263 -12.53 12.31 -5.68
N GLU A 264 -12.59 12.19 -4.36
CA GLU A 264 -13.23 13.17 -3.49
C GLU A 264 -12.54 14.54 -3.59
N SER A 265 -11.21 14.58 -3.57
CA SER A 265 -10.45 15.83 -3.73
C SER A 265 -10.76 16.53 -5.07
N LEU A 266 -10.88 15.76 -6.15
CA LEU A 266 -11.24 16.29 -7.47
C LEU A 266 -12.69 16.77 -7.53
N LEU A 267 -13.63 16.08 -6.88
CA LEU A 267 -15.01 16.57 -6.77
C LEU A 267 -15.08 17.91 -6.00
N HIS A 268 -14.28 18.07 -4.94
CA HIS A 268 -14.16 19.34 -4.23
C HIS A 268 -13.56 20.45 -5.09
N SER A 269 -12.61 20.12 -5.98
CA SER A 269 -12.00 21.12 -6.88
C SER A 269 -12.97 21.74 -7.88
N VAL A 270 -14.10 21.08 -8.21
CA VAL A 270 -15.14 21.66 -9.07
C VAL A 270 -15.71 22.94 -8.45
N ALA A 271 -15.95 22.93 -7.13
CA ALA A 271 -16.46 24.09 -6.40
C ALA A 271 -15.33 25.07 -6.01
N ALA A 272 -14.15 24.56 -5.67
CA ALA A 272 -13.03 25.38 -5.24
C ALA A 272 -12.34 26.12 -6.41
N GLY A 273 -12.41 25.57 -7.63
CA GLY A 273 -11.77 26.10 -8.83
C GLY A 273 -10.28 25.79 -8.96
N GLU A 274 -9.70 25.01 -8.05
CA GLU A 274 -8.28 24.64 -8.04
C GLU A 274 -8.11 23.17 -7.62
N ILE A 275 -7.20 22.45 -8.29
CA ILE A 275 -6.84 21.07 -7.95
C ILE A 275 -5.82 21.07 -6.81
N TYR A 276 -5.99 20.17 -5.84
CA TYR A 276 -5.04 20.05 -4.74
C TYR A 276 -3.66 19.57 -5.24
N PRO A 277 -2.53 20.24 -4.91
CA PRO A 277 -1.24 19.96 -5.56
C PRO A 277 -0.78 18.50 -5.51
N VAL A 278 -1.02 17.81 -4.39
CA VAL A 278 -0.67 16.38 -4.23
C VAL A 278 -1.34 15.49 -5.28
N VAL A 279 -2.54 15.84 -5.75
CA VAL A 279 -3.24 15.10 -6.81
C VAL A 279 -2.50 15.23 -8.15
N THR A 280 -2.01 16.43 -8.46
CA THR A 280 -1.19 16.70 -9.65
C THR A 280 0.14 15.94 -9.58
N GLU A 281 0.80 15.92 -8.41
CA GLU A 281 2.03 15.14 -8.23
C GLU A 281 1.82 13.65 -8.49
N TYR A 282 0.75 13.06 -7.94
CA TYR A 282 0.41 11.66 -8.22
C TYR A 282 0.17 11.39 -9.71
N ALA A 283 -0.48 12.31 -10.42
CA ALA A 283 -0.74 12.18 -11.85
C ALA A 283 0.57 12.20 -12.66
N ILE A 284 1.48 13.14 -12.36
CA ILE A 284 2.78 13.23 -13.03
C ILE A 284 3.64 11.99 -12.72
N ILE A 285 3.69 11.55 -11.46
CA ILE A 285 4.39 10.33 -11.05
C ILE A 285 3.86 9.12 -11.84
N GLY A 286 2.53 9.00 -11.96
CA GLY A 286 1.91 7.91 -12.69
C GLY A 286 2.20 7.91 -14.19
N ASP A 287 2.13 9.08 -14.83
CA ASP A 287 2.43 9.24 -16.25
C ASP A 287 3.92 8.99 -16.55
N ALA A 288 4.82 9.53 -15.72
CA ALA A 288 6.27 9.30 -15.82
C ALA A 288 6.62 7.82 -15.67
N TYR A 289 6.01 7.14 -14.69
CA TYR A 289 6.20 5.72 -14.47
C TYR A 289 5.79 4.89 -15.69
N ARG A 290 4.60 5.18 -16.24
CA ARG A 290 4.07 4.50 -17.42
C ARG A 290 4.93 4.73 -18.67
N ALA A 291 5.45 5.95 -18.83
CA ALA A 291 6.33 6.33 -19.93
C ALA A 291 7.76 5.77 -19.80
N GLY A 292 8.14 5.22 -18.64
CA GLY A 292 9.51 4.79 -18.38
C GLY A 292 10.47 5.94 -18.02
N ASP A 293 9.94 7.15 -17.77
CA ASP A 293 10.74 8.32 -17.42
C ASP A 293 11.11 8.32 -15.93
N ARG A 294 12.25 7.71 -15.64
CA ARG A 294 12.77 7.57 -14.28
C ARG A 294 13.20 8.91 -13.68
N SER A 295 13.68 9.84 -14.52
CA SER A 295 14.14 11.15 -14.04
C SER A 295 12.96 11.96 -13.54
N LEU A 296 11.90 12.05 -14.35
CA LEU A 296 10.69 12.78 -13.98
C LEU A 296 9.99 12.11 -12.80
N PHE A 297 9.89 10.77 -12.78
CA PHE A 297 9.35 10.04 -11.64
C PHE A 297 10.08 10.36 -10.34
N ASN A 298 11.42 10.22 -10.32
CA ASN A 298 12.22 10.44 -9.11
C ASN A 298 12.11 11.89 -8.63
N GLN A 299 12.14 12.85 -9.55
CA GLN A 299 11.98 14.27 -9.23
C GLN A 299 10.64 14.55 -8.53
N HIS A 300 9.53 14.06 -9.08
CA HIS A 300 8.20 14.34 -8.51
C HIS A 300 7.91 13.55 -7.24
N VAL A 301 8.48 12.35 -7.10
CA VAL A 301 8.48 11.61 -5.83
C VAL A 301 9.23 12.39 -4.75
N ASP A 302 10.38 12.97 -5.05
CA ASP A 302 11.14 13.80 -4.11
C ASP A 302 10.38 15.08 -3.74
N LEU A 303 9.77 15.76 -4.71
CA LEU A 303 8.93 16.93 -4.47
C LEU A 303 7.78 16.61 -3.51
N MET A 304 7.05 15.52 -3.77
CA MET A 304 5.95 15.08 -2.92
C MET A 304 6.43 14.67 -1.52
N ALA A 305 7.55 13.94 -1.41
CA ALA A 305 8.12 13.55 -0.12
C ALA A 305 8.55 14.77 0.71
N ASN A 306 9.20 15.75 0.08
CA ASN A 306 9.59 17.00 0.73
C ASN A 306 8.38 17.82 1.17
N TRP A 307 7.32 17.84 0.37
CA TRP A 307 6.06 18.48 0.72
C TRP A 307 5.44 17.82 1.96
N PHE A 308 5.33 16.48 2.01
CA PHE A 308 4.83 15.77 3.19
C PHE A 308 5.71 15.98 4.42
N ALA A 309 7.03 16.03 4.26
CA ALA A 309 7.94 16.29 5.38
C ALA A 309 7.74 17.69 5.99
N LYS A 310 7.30 18.66 5.18
CA LYS A 310 7.06 20.04 5.59
C LYS A 310 5.64 20.25 6.13
N GLU A 311 4.63 19.85 5.37
CA GLU A 311 3.23 20.15 5.66
C GLU A 311 2.58 19.11 6.60
N GLU A 312 3.08 17.86 6.60
CA GLU A 312 2.57 16.75 7.41
C GLU A 312 3.70 15.99 8.17
N PRO A 313 4.52 16.68 8.98
CA PRO A 313 5.76 16.14 9.55
C PRO A 313 5.55 14.92 10.46
N ASN A 314 4.43 14.87 11.19
CA ASN A 314 4.10 13.74 12.05
C ASN A 314 3.78 12.48 11.23
N ALA A 315 2.99 12.63 10.17
CA ALA A 315 2.69 11.55 9.24
C ALA A 315 3.95 11.06 8.53
N ALA A 316 4.77 11.98 8.00
CA ALA A 316 6.03 11.66 7.33
C ALA A 316 7.01 10.89 8.23
N ARG A 317 7.19 11.32 9.49
CA ARG A 317 8.07 10.63 10.45
C ARG A 317 7.56 9.23 10.79
N ARG A 318 6.26 9.10 11.08
CA ARG A 318 5.64 7.82 11.46
C ARG A 318 5.71 6.81 10.33
N THR A 319 5.40 7.23 9.11
CA THR A 319 5.43 6.35 7.92
C THR A 319 6.84 5.98 7.52
N SER A 320 7.81 6.89 7.64
CA SER A 320 9.23 6.57 7.48
C SER A 320 9.72 5.54 8.50
N PHE A 321 9.27 5.65 9.76
CA PHE A 321 9.59 4.66 10.80
C PHE A 321 8.94 3.30 10.52
N GLU A 322 7.67 3.26 10.10
CA GLU A 322 6.99 2.02 9.72
C GLU A 322 7.65 1.36 8.50
N PHE A 323 8.04 2.15 7.50
CA PHE A 323 8.79 1.67 6.34
C PHE A 323 10.12 1.01 6.77
N LEU A 324 10.86 1.66 7.69
CA LEU A 324 12.08 1.09 8.26
C LEU A 324 11.77 -0.22 9.01
N PHE A 325 10.75 -0.23 9.86
CA PHE A 325 10.34 -1.41 10.62
C PHE A 325 9.99 -2.60 9.71
N ASN A 326 9.23 -2.36 8.64
CA ASN A 326 8.88 -3.37 7.64
C ASN A 326 10.12 -3.94 6.96
N ARG A 327 11.10 -3.09 6.61
CA ARG A 327 12.35 -3.53 5.98
C ARG A 327 13.22 -4.35 6.94
N LEU A 328 13.24 -3.99 8.22
CA LEU A 328 14.06 -4.66 9.22
C LEU A 328 13.56 -6.05 9.57
N GLU A 329 12.25 -6.32 9.43
CA GLU A 329 11.62 -7.60 9.80
C GLU A 329 12.14 -8.16 11.15
N PRO A 330 12.05 -7.39 12.26
CA PRO A 330 12.71 -7.76 13.52
C PRO A 330 12.28 -9.13 14.06
N PHE A 331 11.04 -9.56 13.79
CA PHE A 331 10.53 -10.87 14.19
C PHE A 331 11.15 -12.04 13.39
N SER A 332 11.37 -11.86 12.08
CA SER A 332 12.06 -12.85 11.25
C SER A 332 13.50 -13.02 11.72
N GLN A 333 14.18 -11.89 12.01
CA GLN A 333 15.55 -11.89 12.52
C GLN A 333 15.66 -12.53 13.90
N SER A 334 14.78 -12.18 14.84
CA SER A 334 14.80 -12.77 16.19
C SER A 334 14.49 -14.27 16.15
N MET A 335 13.55 -14.71 15.32
CA MET A 335 13.24 -16.14 15.13
C MET A 335 14.47 -16.91 14.64
N ALA A 336 15.19 -16.41 13.63
CA ALA A 336 16.41 -17.04 13.14
C ALA A 336 17.50 -17.14 14.23
N LEU A 337 17.67 -16.08 15.03
CA LEU A 337 18.61 -16.09 16.15
C LEU A 337 18.21 -17.07 17.27
N TYR A 338 16.92 -17.17 17.60
CA TYR A 338 16.43 -18.14 18.58
C TYR A 338 16.69 -19.57 18.12
N VAL A 339 16.40 -19.89 16.85
CA VAL A 339 16.69 -21.21 16.27
C VAL A 339 18.19 -21.50 16.31
N LEU A 340 19.04 -20.54 15.94
CA LEU A 340 20.49 -20.72 16.00
C LEU A 340 20.99 -20.92 17.44
N ALA A 341 20.49 -20.13 18.39
CA ALA A 341 20.83 -20.29 19.81
C ALA A 341 20.41 -21.67 20.34
N PHE A 342 19.22 -22.16 19.97
CA PHE A 342 18.75 -23.49 20.30
C PHE A 342 19.66 -24.59 19.73
N LEU A 343 20.01 -24.51 18.45
CA LEU A 343 20.91 -25.48 17.81
C LEU A 343 22.30 -25.51 18.47
N LEU A 344 22.86 -24.35 18.82
CA LEU A 344 24.12 -24.27 19.56
C LEU A 344 24.01 -24.85 20.97
N ALA A 345 22.87 -24.66 21.64
CA ALA A 345 22.61 -25.25 22.95
C ALA A 345 22.55 -26.79 22.86
N CYS A 346 21.84 -27.35 21.88
CA CYS A 346 21.82 -28.81 21.63
C CYS A 346 23.21 -29.35 21.27
N ALA A 347 23.94 -28.66 20.38
CA ALA A 347 25.30 -29.05 20.00
C ALA A 347 26.27 -29.01 21.20
N SER A 348 26.02 -28.16 22.19
CA SER A 348 26.83 -28.10 23.42
C SER A 348 26.82 -29.40 24.22
N TRP A 349 25.84 -30.27 24.00
CA TRP A 349 25.76 -31.60 24.62
C TRP A 349 26.67 -32.63 23.95
N LEU A 350 27.09 -32.40 22.70
CA LEU A 350 27.95 -33.31 21.92
C LEU A 350 29.45 -32.99 22.06
N GLY A 351 29.81 -31.81 22.55
CA GLY A 351 31.22 -31.39 22.75
C GLY A 351 31.37 -29.86 22.82
N GLY A 352 32.52 -29.35 23.29
CA GLY A 352 32.77 -27.90 23.31
C GLY A 352 31.82 -27.08 24.20
N SER A 353 31.23 -27.72 25.20
CA SER A 353 30.04 -27.26 25.96
C SER A 353 30.12 -25.83 26.49
N ALA A 354 31.28 -25.40 27.00
CA ALA A 354 31.43 -24.06 27.55
C ALA A 354 31.39 -22.94 26.49
N LEU A 355 31.90 -23.17 25.28
CA LEU A 355 31.93 -22.16 24.22
C LEU A 355 30.58 -22.06 23.51
N LEU A 356 29.99 -23.21 23.17
CA LEU A 356 28.69 -23.28 22.52
C LEU A 356 27.58 -22.73 23.43
N ARG A 357 27.60 -23.07 24.72
CA ARG A 357 26.64 -22.53 25.70
C ARG A 357 26.76 -21.01 25.87
N ARG A 358 27.98 -20.46 25.93
CA ARG A 358 28.19 -18.99 25.98
C ARG A 358 27.71 -18.29 24.72
N SER A 359 27.99 -18.88 23.56
CA SER A 359 27.55 -18.32 22.27
C SER A 359 26.03 -18.36 22.14
N ALA A 360 25.41 -19.48 22.50
CA ALA A 360 23.95 -19.63 22.57
C ALA A 360 23.32 -18.59 23.50
N PHE A 361 23.90 -18.38 24.69
CA PHE A 361 23.42 -17.37 25.63
C PHE A 361 23.50 -15.94 25.09
N TYR A 362 24.62 -15.54 24.45
CA TYR A 362 24.74 -14.22 23.85
C TYR A 362 23.80 -13.99 22.67
N LEU A 363 23.61 -15.01 21.82
CA LEU A 363 22.64 -14.93 20.73
C LEU A 363 21.20 -14.88 21.25
N LEU A 364 20.90 -15.57 22.36
CA LEU A 364 19.60 -15.48 23.03
C LEU A 364 19.32 -14.05 23.53
N LEU A 365 20.31 -13.39 24.15
CA LEU A 365 20.18 -11.99 24.58
C LEU A 365 19.98 -11.04 23.40
N LEU A 366 20.73 -11.22 22.30
CA LEU A 366 20.55 -10.43 21.09
C LEU A 366 19.16 -10.65 20.47
N ALA A 367 18.70 -11.90 20.40
CA ALA A 367 17.37 -12.25 19.90
C ALA A 367 16.27 -11.58 20.73
N LEU A 368 16.40 -11.64 22.06
CA LEU A 368 15.46 -11.00 22.99
C LEU A 368 15.44 -9.48 22.84
N ALA A 369 16.60 -8.84 22.68
CA ALA A 369 16.68 -7.40 22.44
C ALA A 369 15.97 -6.98 21.15
N ILE A 370 16.20 -7.70 20.04
CA ILE A 370 15.58 -7.42 18.74
C ILE A 370 14.08 -7.71 18.78
N HIS A 371 13.67 -8.81 19.41
CA HIS A 371 12.26 -9.13 19.61
C HIS A 371 11.56 -8.05 20.44
N THR A 372 12.19 -7.57 21.51
CA THR A 372 11.67 -6.48 22.35
C THR A 372 11.52 -5.18 21.56
N PHE A 373 12.54 -4.80 20.78
CA PHE A 373 12.44 -3.68 19.85
C PHE A 373 11.28 -3.85 18.87
N GLY A 374 11.10 -5.07 18.33
CA GLY A 374 10.01 -5.43 17.44
C GLY A 374 8.63 -5.20 18.08
N LEU A 375 8.43 -5.68 19.31
CA LEU A 375 7.18 -5.53 20.06
C LEU A 375 6.88 -4.07 20.40
N VAL A 376 7.85 -3.34 20.97
CA VAL A 376 7.69 -1.92 21.33
C VAL A 376 7.38 -1.07 20.10
N SER A 377 8.13 -1.27 19.01
CA SER A 377 7.86 -0.56 17.75
C SER A 377 6.45 -0.84 17.23
N ARG A 378 5.97 -2.08 17.31
CA ARG A 378 4.62 -2.44 16.90
C ARG A 378 3.55 -1.78 17.77
N MET A 379 3.78 -1.67 19.08
CA MET A 379 2.88 -0.94 19.99
C MET A 379 2.81 0.54 19.64
N CYS A 380 3.96 1.18 19.40
CA CYS A 380 4.02 2.59 18.99
C CYS A 380 3.32 2.81 17.63
N LEU A 381 3.52 1.92 16.67
CA LEU A 381 2.91 2.03 15.34
C LEU A 381 1.41 1.77 15.33
N GLN A 382 0.94 0.81 16.13
CA GLN A 382 -0.47 0.42 16.19
C GLN A 382 -1.28 1.20 17.23
N GLU A 383 -0.61 1.98 18.10
CA GLU A 383 -1.21 2.70 19.23
C GLU A 383 -1.99 1.79 20.21
N ARG A 384 -1.64 0.51 20.24
CA ARG A 384 -2.25 -0.48 21.14
C ARG A 384 -1.29 -1.62 21.44
N PRO A 385 -1.42 -2.28 22.61
CA PRO A 385 -0.73 -3.53 22.89
C PRO A 385 -1.05 -4.60 21.83
N PRO A 386 -0.12 -5.53 21.53
CA PRO A 386 -0.28 -6.56 20.49
C PRO A 386 -1.20 -7.72 20.96
N VAL A 387 -2.33 -7.41 21.58
CA VAL A 387 -3.32 -8.37 22.09
C VAL A 387 -4.50 -8.41 21.13
N THR A 388 -4.20 -8.73 19.87
CA THR A 388 -5.17 -8.67 18.77
C THR A 388 -5.72 -10.04 18.38
N ASN A 389 -5.00 -11.12 18.67
CA ASN A 389 -5.45 -12.51 18.52
C ASN A 389 -4.67 -13.43 19.49
N LEU A 390 -5.10 -14.68 19.64
CA LEU A 390 -4.48 -15.63 20.57
C LEU A 390 -2.97 -15.81 20.34
N TYR A 391 -2.53 -15.81 19.07
CA TYR A 391 -1.12 -15.94 18.73
C TYR A 391 -0.30 -14.74 19.20
N SER A 392 -0.76 -13.52 18.91
CA SER A 392 -0.06 -12.29 19.31
C SER A 392 -0.08 -12.12 20.83
N SER A 393 -1.17 -12.53 21.49
CA SER A 393 -1.28 -12.58 22.95
C SER A 393 -0.30 -13.57 23.56
N ALA A 394 -0.17 -14.78 23.02
CA ALA A 394 0.77 -15.79 23.53
C ALA A 394 2.22 -15.30 23.47
N ILE A 395 2.62 -14.66 22.36
CA ILE A 395 3.96 -14.06 22.22
C ILE A 395 4.15 -12.94 23.23
N PHE A 396 3.17 -12.05 23.38
CA PHE A 396 3.27 -10.91 24.29
C PHE A 396 3.34 -11.34 25.77
N ILE A 397 2.49 -12.28 26.18
CA ILE A 397 2.49 -12.83 27.54
C ILE A 397 3.80 -13.56 27.81
N GLY A 398 4.25 -14.41 26.87
CA GLY A 398 5.52 -15.12 27.02
C GLY A 398 6.75 -14.22 27.02
N TRP A 399 6.66 -13.01 26.45
CA TRP A 399 7.71 -12.00 26.52
C TRP A 399 7.69 -11.22 27.85
N GLY A 400 6.52 -11.02 28.45
CA GLY A 400 6.34 -10.26 29.69
C GLY A 400 6.44 -11.09 30.98
N ALA A 401 6.44 -12.41 30.89
CA ALA A 401 6.62 -13.36 32.00
C ALA A 401 8.11 -13.67 32.22
#